data_AF-A0A971IZK9-F1
#
_entry.id   AF-A0A971IZK9-F1
#
_cell.length_a   1.000
_cell.length_b   1.000
_cell.length_c   1.000
_cell.angle_alpha   90.00
_cell.angle_beta   90.00
_cell.angle_gamma   90.00
#
_symmetry.space_group_name_H-M   'P 1'
#
loop_
_entity.id
_entity.type
_entity.pdbx_description
1 polymer ?
#
loop_
_entity_poly.entity_id
_entity_poly.type
_entity_poly.pdbx_seq_one_letter_code
_entity_poly.pdbx_strand_id
1 'polypeptide(L)'
;MSTSWNNWRCRWGVGCGIGWVVFVVAIIVFNVVVGGYATKYVLDYWGSYVRGTHVDMPLVPCMLAGLFVAEAAVPAAIATFILSAFLNNPAY
;
A
#
# COMPACT_ATOMS: atom_id res chain seq x y z
N MET A 1 35.19 40.14 -6.16
CA MET A 1 33.83 39.87 -5.66
C MET A 1 33.22 38.74 -6.48
N SER A 2 33.49 37.47 -6.14
CA SER A 2 33.02 36.29 -6.90
C SER A 2 32.37 35.21 -6.02
N THR A 3 32.03 35.54 -4.78
CA THR A 3 31.51 34.57 -3.80
C THR A 3 29.99 34.45 -3.75
N SER A 4 29.22 35.27 -4.48
CA SER A 4 27.74 35.19 -4.44
C SER A 4 27.15 34.11 -5.36
N TRP A 5 27.88 33.64 -6.37
CA TRP A 5 27.36 32.68 -7.36
C TRP A 5 27.38 31.22 -6.86
N ASN A 6 28.27 30.89 -5.92
CA ASN A 6 28.36 29.53 -5.35
C ASN A 6 27.28 29.22 -4.31
N ASN A 7 26.64 30.25 -3.73
CA ASN A 7 25.62 30.06 -2.69
C ASN A 7 24.24 29.67 -3.23
N TRP A 8 23.97 29.85 -4.53
CA TRP A 8 22.69 29.47 -5.13
C TRP A 8 22.58 27.97 -5.43
N ARG A 9 23.70 27.28 -5.62
CA ARG A 9 23.72 25.82 -5.84
C ARG A 9 23.40 25.03 -4.56
N CYS A 10 23.73 25.54 -3.38
CA CYS A 10 23.37 24.92 -2.11
C CYS A 10 21.96 25.26 -1.60
N ARG A 11 21.25 26.19 -2.26
CA ARG A 11 19.88 26.55 -1.86
C ARG A 11 18.81 25.68 -2.54
N TRP A 12 19.16 24.99 -3.64
CA TRP A 12 18.24 24.17 -4.43
C TRP A 12 18.85 22.89 -5.07
N GLY A 13 20.11 22.53 -4.82
CA GLY A 13 20.83 21.62 -5.74
C GLY A 13 21.21 20.21 -5.26
N VAL A 14 21.20 19.88 -3.96
CA VAL A 14 21.70 18.56 -3.50
C VAL A 14 20.86 17.93 -2.38
N GLY A 15 20.23 18.73 -1.51
CA GLY A 15 19.28 18.23 -0.50
C GLY A 15 17.88 17.90 -1.04
N CYS A 16 17.46 18.56 -2.14
CA CYS A 16 16.12 18.42 -2.70
C CYS A 16 15.96 17.11 -3.51
N GLY A 17 17.01 16.64 -4.19
CA GLY A 17 16.98 15.39 -4.97
C GLY A 17 16.93 14.14 -4.08
N ILE A 18 17.78 14.06 -3.05
CA ILE A 18 17.80 12.93 -2.11
C ILE A 18 16.50 12.90 -1.29
N GLY A 19 16.03 14.06 -0.82
CA GLY A 19 14.75 14.16 -0.11
C GLY A 19 13.56 13.71 -0.96
N TRP A 20 13.53 14.10 -2.24
CA TRP A 20 12.49 13.66 -3.17
C TRP A 20 12.53 12.16 -3.44
N VAL A 21 13.72 11.60 -3.67
CA VAL A 21 13.88 10.15 -3.88
C VAL A 21 13.43 9.37 -2.65
N VAL A 22 13.83 9.80 -1.45
CA VAL A 22 13.40 9.17 -0.19
C VAL A 22 11.88 9.26 -0.01
N PHE A 23 11.28 10.41 -0.34
CA PHE A 23 9.82 10.60 -0.27
C PHE A 23 9.06 9.67 -1.23
N VAL A 24 9.52 9.55 -2.47
CA VAL A 24 8.93 8.65 -3.47
C VAL A 24 9.05 7.18 -3.01
N VAL A 25 10.22 6.77 -2.51
CA VAL A 25 10.43 5.42 -1.98
C VAL A 25 9.52 5.17 -0.78
N ALA A 26 9.38 6.13 0.14
CA ALA A 26 8.49 5.99 1.29
C ALA A 26 7.02 5.81 0.88
N ILE A 27 6.55 6.55 -0.13
CA ILE A 27 5.19 6.39 -0.68
C ILE A 27 5.01 5.02 -1.34
N ILE A 28 6.00 4.53 -2.08
CA ILE A 28 5.94 3.20 -2.70
C ILE A 28 5.87 2.13 -1.62
N VAL A 29 6.72 2.19 -0.59
CA VAL A 29 6.69 1.25 0.53
C VAL A 29 5.35 1.31 1.26
N PHE A 30 4.83 2.51 1.50
CA PHE A 30 3.50 2.68 2.10
C PHE A 30 2.40 2.03 1.25
N ASN A 31 2.40 2.25 -0.07
CA ASN A 31 1.42 1.64 -0.98
C ASN A 31 1.54 0.11 -1.03
N VAL A 32 2.76 -0.43 -1.00
CA VAL A 32 2.98 -1.88 -1.01
C VAL A 32 2.51 -2.52 0.28
N VAL A 33 2.80 -1.89 1.43
CA VAL A 33 2.38 -2.40 2.73
C VAL A 33 0.85 -2.29 2.87
N VAL A 34 0.29 -1.10 2.67
CA VAL A 34 -1.15 -0.86 2.82
C VAL A 34 -1.96 -1.63 1.78
N GLY A 35 -1.56 -1.59 0.51
CA GLY A 35 -2.19 -2.35 -0.56
C GLY A 35 -2.06 -3.86 -0.36
N GLY A 36 -0.92 -4.34 0.17
CA GLY A 36 -0.70 -5.74 0.50
C GLY A 36 -1.62 -6.25 1.62
N TYR A 37 -1.73 -5.49 2.72
CA TYR A 37 -2.65 -5.82 3.81
C TYR A 37 -4.12 -5.73 3.38
N ALA A 38 -4.48 -4.72 2.58
CA ALA A 38 -5.83 -4.59 2.01
C ALA A 38 -6.17 -5.79 1.11
N THR A 39 -5.24 -6.19 0.24
CA THR A 39 -5.43 -7.34 -0.66
C THR A 39 -5.54 -8.64 0.14
N LYS A 40 -4.71 -8.84 1.16
CA LYS A 40 -4.81 -10.00 2.07
C LYS A 40 -6.18 -10.05 2.75
N TYR A 41 -6.65 -8.94 3.30
CA TYR A 41 -7.96 -8.86 3.96
C TYR A 41 -9.11 -9.23 3.01
N VAL A 42 -9.10 -8.69 1.79
CA VAL A 42 -10.11 -9.03 0.78
C VAL A 42 -10.04 -10.51 0.42
N LEU A 43 -8.85 -11.05 0.15
CA LEU A 43 -8.71 -12.44 -0.27
C LEU A 43 -9.01 -13.43 0.85
N ASP A 44 -8.65 -13.14 2.09
CA ASP A 44 -8.97 -13.99 3.22
C ASP A 44 -10.51 -13.99 3.43
N TYR A 45 -11.17 -12.82 3.38
CA TYR A 45 -12.62 -12.71 3.59
C TYR A 45 -13.42 -13.41 2.50
N TRP A 46 -13.11 -13.13 1.24
CA TRP A 46 -13.81 -13.76 0.12
C TRP A 46 -13.39 -15.22 -0.08
N GLY A 47 -12.14 -15.56 0.25
CA GLY A 47 -11.63 -16.92 0.21
C GLY A 47 -12.34 -17.82 1.21
N SER A 48 -12.51 -17.35 2.46
CA SER A 48 -13.26 -18.08 3.49
C SER A 48 -14.75 -18.16 3.14
N TYR A 49 -15.33 -17.09 2.57
CA TYR A 49 -16.73 -17.07 2.15
C TYR A 49 -17.04 -18.12 1.06
N VAL A 50 -16.16 -18.28 0.08
CA VAL A 50 -16.36 -19.23 -1.03
C VAL A 50 -16.05 -20.67 -0.62
N ARG A 51 -15.01 -20.90 0.19
CA ARG A 51 -14.59 -22.25 0.60
C ARG A 51 -15.32 -22.77 1.85
N GLY A 52 -16.00 -21.91 2.61
CA GLY A 52 -16.65 -22.27 3.87
C GLY A 52 -15.69 -22.74 4.97
N THR A 53 -14.38 -22.48 4.82
CA THR A 53 -13.31 -22.86 5.75
C THR A 53 -12.31 -21.70 5.88
N HIS A 54 -11.58 -21.63 7.00
CA HIS A 54 -10.59 -20.58 7.21
C HIS A 54 -9.46 -20.70 6.18
N VAL A 55 -9.22 -19.64 5.41
CA VAL A 55 -8.16 -19.59 4.40
C VAL A 55 -7.21 -18.46 4.77
N ASP A 56 -5.98 -18.82 5.11
CA ASP A 56 -4.91 -17.86 5.35
C ASP A 56 -4.06 -17.68 4.09
N MET A 57 -4.21 -16.52 3.44
CA MET A 57 -3.38 -16.17 2.29
C MET A 57 -2.00 -15.67 2.77
N PRO A 58 -0.91 -16.15 2.17
CA PRO A 58 0.43 -15.67 2.48
C PRO A 58 0.59 -14.18 2.13
N LEU A 59 1.24 -13.43 3.02
CA LEU A 59 1.36 -11.97 2.92
C LEU A 59 2.21 -11.51 1.74
N VAL A 60 3.28 -12.25 1.42
CA VAL A 60 4.26 -11.90 0.38
C VAL A 60 3.62 -11.77 -1.02
N PRO A 61 2.84 -12.74 -1.53
CA PRO A 61 2.16 -12.58 -2.82
C PRO A 61 1.09 -11.48 -2.77
N CYS A 62 0.45 -11.25 -1.62
CA CYS A 62 -0.51 -10.15 -1.47
C CYS A 62 0.18 -8.77 -1.56
N MET A 63 1.39 -8.62 -1.02
CA MET A 63 2.18 -7.39 -1.16
C MET A 63 2.62 -7.14 -2.61
N LEU A 64 3.01 -8.19 -3.34
CA LEU A 64 3.33 -8.09 -4.77
C LEU A 64 2.10 -7.70 -5.60
N ALA A 65 0.94 -8.31 -5.31
CA ALA A 65 -0.33 -7.91 -5.94
C ALA A 65 -0.73 -6.48 -5.57
N GLY A 66 -0.51 -6.09 -4.31
CA GLY A 66 -0.74 -4.73 -3.82
C GLY A 66 0.07 -3.69 -4.58
N LEU A 67 1.26 -4.00 -5.09
CA LEU A 67 2.07 -3.06 -5.87
C LEU A 67 1.39 -2.63 -7.19
N PHE A 68 0.55 -3.48 -7.77
CA PHE A 68 -0.18 -3.20 -9.02
C PHE A 68 -1.65 -2.87 -8.81
N VAL A 69 -2.25 -3.42 -7.75
CA VAL A 69 -3.70 -3.37 -7.52
C VAL A 69 -4.06 -2.47 -6.32
N ALA A 70 -3.09 -1.86 -5.61
CA ALA A 70 -3.32 -1.04 -4.41
C ALA A 70 -4.47 -0.03 -4.56
N GLU A 71 -4.52 0.72 -5.65
CA GLU A 71 -5.56 1.74 -5.86
C GLU A 71 -6.97 1.14 -5.91
N ALA A 72 -7.13 -0.09 -6.41
CA ALA A 72 -8.41 -0.79 -6.42
C ALA A 72 -8.61 -1.67 -5.16
N ALA A 73 -7.53 -2.19 -4.58
CA ALA A 73 -7.55 -3.07 -3.43
C ALA A 73 -7.97 -2.35 -2.15
N VAL A 74 -7.58 -1.08 -1.98
CA VAL A 74 -7.99 -0.26 -0.83
C VAL A 74 -9.52 -0.03 -0.82
N PRO A 75 -10.17 0.48 -1.88
CA PRO A 75 -11.63 0.61 -1.90
C PRO A 75 -12.34 -0.75 -1.86
N ALA A 76 -11.77 -1.81 -2.46
CA ALA A 76 -12.30 -3.16 -2.33
C ALA A 76 -12.24 -3.66 -0.88
N ALA A 77 -11.18 -3.37 -0.13
CA ALA A 77 -11.08 -3.72 1.29
C ALA A 77 -12.10 -2.95 2.14
N ILE A 78 -12.31 -1.67 1.86
CA ILE A 78 -13.35 -0.87 2.52
C ILE A 78 -14.75 -1.43 2.21
N ALA A 79 -15.04 -1.73 0.95
CA ALA A 79 -16.31 -2.33 0.55
C ALA A 79 -16.51 -3.69 1.22
N THR A 80 -15.46 -4.51 1.28
CA THR A 80 -15.47 -5.82 1.95
C THR A 80 -15.70 -5.67 3.46
N PHE A 81 -15.12 -4.65 4.09
CA PHE A 81 -15.36 -4.32 5.49
C PHE A 81 -16.82 -3.92 5.75
N ILE A 82 -17.39 -3.05 4.92
CA ILE A 82 -18.80 -2.67 5.02
C ILE A 82 -19.69 -3.90 4.82
N LEU A 83 -19.39 -4.73 3.82
CA LEU A 83 -20.13 -5.97 3.54
C LEU A 83 -20.02 -6.97 4.70
N SER A 84 -18.87 -7.10 5.36
CA SER A 84 -18.71 -7.97 6.53
C SER A 84 -19.58 -7.58 7.72
N ALA A 85 -20.02 -6.32 7.80
CA ALA A 85 -20.95 -5.89 8.83
C ALA A 85 -22.40 -6.35 8.54
N PHE A 86 -22.73 -6.66 7.29
CA PHE A 86 -24.08 -7.08 6.88
C PHE A 86 -24.19 -8.56 6.53
N LEU A 87 -23.11 -9.15 5.99
CA LEU A 87 -22.99 -10.57 5.72
C LEU A 87 -22.18 -11.23 6.83
N ASN A 88 -22.88 -11.92 7.73
CA ASN A 88 -22.24 -12.76 8.72
C ASN A 88 -21.52 -13.93 8.01
N ASN A 89 -20.20 -13.86 7.94
CA ASN A 89 -19.36 -14.98 7.51
C ASN A 89 -18.82 -15.68 8.76
N PRO A 90 -19.40 -16.81 9.20
CA PRO A 90 -19.00 -17.48 10.44
C PRO A 90 -17.62 -18.15 10.36
N ALA A 91 -16.99 -18.18 9.18
CA ALA A 91 -15.70 -18.78 8.91
C ALA A 91 -14.55 -17.76 8.85
N TYR A 92 -14.84 -16.48 9.07
CA TYR A 92 -13.87 -15.37 9.05
C TYR A 92 -13.65 -14.76 10.43
#